data_AF-Q3AUU8-F1
#
_entry.id   AF-Q3AUU8-F1
#
_cell.length_a   1.000
_cell.length_b   1.000
_cell.length_c   1.000
_cell.angle_alpha   90.00
_cell.angle_beta   90.00
_cell.angle_gamma   90.00
#
_symmetry.space_group_name_H-M   'P 1'
#
loop_
_entity.id
_entity.type
_entity.pdbx_description
1 polymer ?
#
loop_
_entity_poly.entity_id
_entity_poly.type
_entity_poly.pdbx_seq_one_letter_code
_entity_poly.pdbx_strand_id
1 'polypeptide(L)'
;MPFDKPQRLTRRRSSAGPVPPRRPLDSGHGHRQSPRPTFLTLRDHGKVFVADMPHLSDGQLSHIHKEADEVFTSLERRIQELEQELSHSPQDRDTLIKASTKRDVTRRFLRAIQEEQEQRRNNPAIRHAAGESLPRTFLEVARHRLPGATFDSLLQEALTACEQQQAAAAEAEAEKVATEKVVPIRSDSDSLPVVVSPAPESVSEA
;
A
#
# COMPACT_ATOMS: atom_id res chain seq x y z
N MET A 1 -66.09 -29.35 -14.98
CA MET A 1 -65.45 -29.60 -13.67
C MET A 1 -64.15 -28.80 -13.64
N PRO A 2 -63.64 -28.30 -12.50
CA PRO A 2 -64.04 -27.07 -11.80
C PRO A 2 -62.83 -26.12 -11.52
N PHE A 3 -63.11 -25.03 -10.80
CA PHE A 3 -62.26 -24.21 -9.92
C PHE A 3 -61.81 -22.81 -10.36
N ASP A 4 -61.98 -21.92 -9.39
CA ASP A 4 -62.11 -20.47 -9.41
C ASP A 4 -61.00 -19.87 -8.52
N LYS A 5 -60.38 -18.77 -8.99
CA LYS A 5 -59.53 -17.76 -8.28
C LYS A 5 -58.12 -18.14 -7.76
N PRO A 6 -57.21 -17.15 -7.52
CA PRO A 6 -57.37 -15.68 -7.56
C PRO A 6 -56.30 -14.90 -8.39
N GLN A 7 -56.76 -13.84 -9.04
CA GLN A 7 -55.96 -12.81 -9.68
C GLN A 7 -55.26 -11.94 -8.61
N ARG A 8 -53.95 -12.13 -8.41
CA ARG A 8 -53.16 -11.38 -7.44
C ARG A 8 -52.85 -9.98 -8.00
N LEU A 9 -53.73 -9.03 -7.66
CA LEU A 9 -53.61 -7.62 -7.95
C LEU A 9 -52.40 -7.02 -7.21
N THR A 10 -51.23 -6.93 -7.84
CA THR A 10 -50.10 -6.16 -7.30
C THR A 10 -50.36 -4.68 -7.50
N ARG A 11 -50.96 -4.06 -6.47
CA ARG A 11 -51.14 -2.63 -6.32
C ARG A 11 -49.78 -1.93 -6.47
N ARG A 12 -49.57 -1.27 -7.62
CA ARG A 12 -48.47 -0.33 -7.88
C ARG A 12 -48.38 0.69 -6.75
N ARG A 13 -47.36 0.58 -5.89
CA ARG A 13 -46.90 1.69 -5.05
C ARG A 13 -45.93 2.52 -5.88
N SER A 14 -46.46 3.57 -6.51
CA SER A 14 -45.69 4.63 -7.14
C SER A 14 -45.08 5.50 -6.03
N SER A 15 -43.94 5.09 -5.48
CA SER A 15 -43.16 5.91 -4.53
C SER A 15 -41.65 5.78 -4.74
N ALA A 16 -41.22 5.53 -5.98
CA ALA A 16 -39.82 5.70 -6.36
C ALA A 16 -39.64 7.14 -6.86
N GLY A 17 -38.92 7.96 -6.08
CA GLY A 17 -38.48 9.28 -6.51
C GLY A 17 -37.56 9.20 -7.74
N PRO A 18 -37.17 10.36 -8.32
CA PRO A 18 -36.35 10.38 -9.53
C PRO A 18 -35.04 9.63 -9.30
N VAL A 19 -34.78 8.62 -10.14
CA VAL A 19 -33.51 7.89 -10.15
C VAL A 19 -32.41 8.85 -10.59
N PRO A 20 -31.33 9.04 -9.80
CA PRO A 20 -30.25 9.96 -10.19
C PRO A 20 -29.56 9.47 -11.47
N PRO A 21 -29.13 10.37 -12.37
CA PRO A 21 -28.46 9.99 -13.61
C PRO A 21 -27.14 9.28 -13.29
N ARG A 22 -26.96 8.08 -13.86
CA ARG A 22 -25.69 7.34 -13.78
C ARG A 22 -24.58 8.17 -14.44
N ARG A 23 -23.55 8.52 -13.67
CA ARG A 23 -22.33 9.11 -14.25
C ARG A 23 -21.68 8.08 -15.19
N PRO A 24 -21.26 8.47 -16.40
CA PRO A 24 -20.43 7.60 -17.23
C PRO A 24 -19.12 7.32 -16.48
N LEU A 25 -18.75 6.05 -16.39
CA LEU A 25 -17.42 5.63 -16.00
C LEU A 25 -16.45 6.16 -17.04
N ASP A 26 -15.53 7.00 -16.61
CA ASP A 26 -14.54 7.61 -17.48
C ASP A 26 -13.62 6.50 -18.02
N SER A 27 -13.72 6.26 -19.34
CA SER A 27 -12.88 5.31 -20.06
C SER A 27 -11.56 6.00 -20.44
N GLY A 28 -10.77 6.35 -19.43
CA GLY A 28 -9.43 6.88 -19.60
C GLY A 28 -8.45 5.77 -19.97
N HIS A 29 -8.19 5.62 -21.26
CA HIS A 29 -7.18 4.71 -21.81
C HIS A 29 -5.77 5.18 -21.48
N GLY A 30 -5.15 4.59 -20.46
CA GLY A 30 -3.71 4.63 -20.22
C GLY A 30 -3.14 3.21 -20.22
N HIS A 31 -2.49 2.81 -21.31
CA HIS A 31 -1.65 1.61 -21.47
C HIS A 31 -2.24 0.27 -20.97
N ARG A 32 -2.66 -0.55 -21.93
CA ARG A 32 -3.11 -1.95 -21.82
C ARG A 32 -2.26 -2.80 -20.87
N GLN A 33 -2.59 -2.80 -19.58
CA GLN A 33 -2.56 -4.00 -18.76
C GLN A 33 -4.01 -4.40 -18.60
N SER A 34 -4.50 -5.29 -19.48
CA SER A 34 -5.72 -6.04 -19.17
C SER A 34 -5.57 -6.57 -17.74
N PRO A 35 -6.58 -6.47 -16.85
CA PRO A 35 -6.51 -7.07 -15.52
C PRO A 35 -5.97 -8.48 -15.69
N ARG A 36 -4.75 -8.73 -15.20
CA ARG A 36 -4.11 -10.03 -15.41
C ARG A 36 -5.10 -11.05 -14.86
N PRO A 37 -5.47 -12.07 -15.64
CA PRO A 37 -6.41 -13.06 -15.17
C PRO A 37 -5.86 -13.61 -13.85
N THR A 38 -6.55 -13.32 -12.76
CA THR A 38 -6.26 -13.80 -11.40
C THR A 38 -6.66 -15.25 -11.26
N PHE A 39 -6.75 -15.99 -12.36
CA PHE A 39 -7.11 -17.38 -12.39
C PHE A 39 -6.35 -18.15 -13.46
N LEU A 40 -5.86 -19.31 -13.09
CA LEU A 40 -5.37 -20.34 -13.98
C LEU A 40 -6.56 -21.23 -14.37
N THR A 41 -6.84 -21.39 -15.66
CA THR A 41 -7.82 -22.39 -16.12
C THR A 41 -7.14 -23.75 -16.23
N LEU A 42 -7.39 -24.63 -15.27
CA LEU A 42 -6.95 -26.03 -15.32
C LEU A 42 -8.04 -26.90 -15.94
N ARG A 43 -7.62 -27.81 -16.84
CA ARG A 43 -8.52 -28.63 -17.67
C ARG A 43 -9.50 -29.49 -16.85
N ASP A 44 -9.05 -29.98 -15.69
CA ASP A 44 -9.83 -30.91 -14.84
C ASP A 44 -10.32 -30.26 -13.54
N HIS A 45 -9.89 -29.03 -13.25
CA HIS A 45 -10.14 -28.35 -11.96
C HIS A 45 -10.81 -26.97 -12.11
N GLY A 46 -11.07 -26.53 -13.35
CA GLY A 46 -11.78 -25.28 -13.62
C GLY A 46 -10.92 -24.04 -13.44
N LYS A 47 -11.56 -22.91 -13.11
CA LYS A 47 -10.87 -21.63 -12.85
C LYS A 47 -10.28 -21.66 -11.43
N VAL A 48 -8.96 -21.82 -11.33
CA VAL A 48 -8.23 -21.72 -10.07
C VAL A 48 -7.78 -20.28 -9.89
N PHE A 49 -8.37 -19.54 -8.96
CA PHE A 49 -7.98 -18.15 -8.73
C PHE A 49 -6.56 -18.08 -8.12
N VAL A 50 -5.59 -17.63 -8.92
CA VAL A 50 -4.27 -17.16 -8.49
C VAL A 50 -4.48 -15.80 -7.81
N ALA A 51 -4.90 -15.87 -6.54
CA ALA A 51 -5.05 -14.81 -5.54
C ALA A 51 -5.32 -13.39 -6.08
N ASP A 52 -6.58 -12.99 -6.09
CA ASP A 52 -7.01 -11.60 -6.29
C ASP A 52 -6.69 -10.76 -5.04
N MET A 53 -5.42 -10.40 -4.84
CA MET A 53 -4.92 -9.79 -3.60
C MET A 53 -5.69 -8.55 -3.12
N PRO A 54 -6.13 -7.63 -4.00
CA PRO A 54 -6.92 -6.47 -3.58
C PRO A 54 -8.26 -6.82 -2.92
N HIS A 55 -8.80 -8.01 -3.21
CA HIS A 55 -10.10 -8.47 -2.68
C HIS A 55 -9.96 -9.34 -1.43
N LEU A 56 -8.74 -9.68 -1.02
CA LEU A 56 -8.48 -10.45 0.20
C LEU A 56 -8.53 -9.53 1.42
N SER A 57 -9.01 -10.04 2.55
CA SER A 57 -8.90 -9.35 3.83
C SER A 57 -7.46 -9.40 4.37
N ASP A 58 -7.13 -8.49 5.30
CA ASP A 58 -5.78 -8.44 5.91
C ASP A 58 -5.43 -9.75 6.63
N GLY A 59 -6.42 -10.40 7.26
CA GLY A 59 -6.25 -11.73 7.87
C GLY A 59 -5.89 -12.79 6.82
N GLN A 60 -6.57 -12.80 5.67
CA GLN A 60 -6.27 -13.73 4.58
C GLN A 60 -4.90 -13.46 3.96
N LEU A 61 -4.52 -12.20 3.74
CA LEU A 61 -3.18 -11.84 3.27
C LEU A 61 -2.10 -12.30 4.25
N SER A 62 -2.35 -12.20 5.56
CA SER A 62 -1.40 -12.70 6.56
C SER A 62 -1.24 -14.22 6.55
N HIS A 63 -2.33 -14.95 6.29
CA HIS A 63 -2.30 -16.41 6.20
C HIS A 63 -1.55 -16.88 4.96
N ILE A 64 -1.90 -16.30 3.80
CA ILE A 64 -1.24 -16.61 2.53
C ILE A 64 0.24 -16.22 2.56
N HIS A 65 0.61 -15.14 3.25
CA HIS A 65 2.01 -14.80 3.47
C HIS A 65 2.74 -15.92 4.21
N LYS A 66 2.17 -16.45 5.29
CA LYS A 66 2.80 -17.55 6.07
C LYS A 66 2.95 -18.82 5.24
N GLU A 67 1.90 -19.24 4.54
CA GLU A 67 1.96 -20.41 3.65
C GLU A 67 3.01 -20.22 2.54
N ALA A 68 3.07 -19.04 1.92
CA ALA A 68 4.06 -18.73 0.90
C ALA A 68 5.49 -18.74 1.45
N ASP A 69 5.69 -18.30 2.69
CA ASP A 69 6.99 -18.28 3.38
C ASP A 69 7.46 -19.70 3.76
N GLU A 70 6.54 -20.55 4.20
CA GLU A 70 6.80 -21.98 4.43
C GLU A 70 7.20 -22.69 3.12
N VAL A 71 6.46 -22.44 2.03
CA VAL A 71 6.80 -22.97 0.70
C VAL A 71 8.14 -22.43 0.23
N PHE A 72 8.42 -21.15 0.44
CA PHE A 72 9.69 -20.52 0.08
C PHE A 72 10.87 -21.17 0.80
N THR A 73 10.76 -21.34 2.13
CA THR A 73 11.77 -21.99 2.96
C THR A 73 11.98 -23.45 2.54
N SER A 74 10.89 -24.17 2.24
CA SER A 74 10.95 -25.53 1.73
C SER A 74 11.69 -25.61 0.38
N LEU A 75 11.43 -24.67 -0.53
CA LEU A 75 12.12 -24.59 -1.81
C LEU A 75 13.61 -24.25 -1.64
N GLU A 76 13.97 -23.32 -0.75
CA GLU A 76 15.37 -23.00 -0.49
C GLU A 76 16.15 -24.21 0.04
N ARG A 77 15.57 -24.93 1.01
CA ARG A 77 16.16 -26.17 1.51
C ARG A 77 16.29 -27.22 0.40
N ARG A 78 15.25 -27.43 -0.41
CA ARG A 78 15.28 -28.42 -1.49
C ARG A 78 16.31 -28.08 -2.56
N ILE A 79 16.47 -26.80 -2.89
CA ILE A 79 17.50 -26.35 -3.84
C ILE A 79 18.89 -26.62 -3.26
N GLN A 80 19.13 -26.31 -1.98
CA GLN A 80 20.41 -26.61 -1.32
C GLN A 80 20.74 -28.10 -1.32
N GLU A 81 19.75 -28.96 -1.05
CA GLU A 81 19.91 -30.42 -1.13
C GLU A 81 20.28 -30.86 -2.55
N LEU A 82 19.56 -30.37 -3.56
CA LEU A 82 19.84 -30.68 -4.97
C LEU A 82 21.19 -30.14 -5.46
N GLU A 83 21.66 -29.02 -4.94
CA GLU A 83 22.97 -28.43 -5.25
C GLU A 83 24.13 -29.23 -4.62
N GLN A 84 23.90 -29.89 -3.48
CA GLN A 84 24.92 -30.71 -2.79
C GLN A 84 25.11 -32.10 -3.40
N GLU A 85 24.12 -32.61 -4.15
CA GLU A 85 24.20 -33.91 -4.81
C GLU A 85 25.23 -33.89 -5.95
N LEU A 86 26.43 -34.40 -5.71
CA LEU A 86 27.63 -34.30 -6.57
C LEU A 86 27.49 -34.97 -7.97
N SER A 87 26.45 -35.76 -8.20
CA SER A 87 26.16 -36.45 -9.46
C SER A 87 24.79 -36.05 -9.99
N HIS A 88 24.66 -34.83 -10.52
CA HIS A 88 23.40 -34.40 -11.13
C HIS A 88 23.10 -35.23 -12.38
N SER A 89 22.11 -36.12 -12.29
CA SER A 89 21.45 -36.64 -13.48
C SER A 89 20.87 -35.47 -14.28
N PRO A 90 20.74 -35.56 -15.62
CA PRO A 90 20.01 -34.55 -16.39
C PRO A 90 18.61 -34.27 -15.83
N GLN A 91 17.97 -35.27 -15.21
CA GLN A 91 16.69 -35.07 -14.51
C GLN A 91 16.82 -34.20 -13.25
N ASP A 92 17.86 -34.39 -12.44
CA ASP A 92 18.08 -33.61 -11.22
C ASP A 92 18.35 -32.14 -11.57
N ARG A 93 19.11 -31.91 -12.64
CA ARG A 93 19.37 -30.56 -13.17
C ARG A 93 18.09 -29.85 -13.62
N ASP A 94 17.19 -30.56 -14.29
CA ASP A 94 15.87 -30.01 -14.66
C ASP A 94 15.00 -29.73 -13.43
N THR A 95 15.04 -30.60 -12.41
CA THR A 95 14.31 -30.35 -11.16
C THR A 95 14.85 -29.14 -10.41
N LEU A 96 16.18 -28.94 -10.39
CA LEU A 96 16.83 -27.77 -9.82
C LEU A 96 16.37 -26.49 -10.53
N ILE A 97 16.42 -26.45 -11.86
CA ILE A 97 15.96 -25.28 -12.64
C ILE A 97 14.49 -24.96 -12.32
N LYS A 98 13.63 -25.97 -12.25
CA LYS A 98 12.21 -25.80 -11.90
C LYS A 98 12.04 -25.30 -10.47
N ALA A 99 12.79 -25.84 -9.51
CA ALA A 99 12.74 -25.43 -8.11
C ALA A 99 13.24 -23.99 -7.93
N SER A 100 14.35 -23.62 -8.55
CA SER A 100 14.88 -22.24 -8.55
C SER A 100 13.88 -21.26 -9.16
N THR A 101 13.25 -21.62 -10.29
CA THR A 101 12.23 -20.78 -10.90
C THR A 101 11.01 -20.61 -9.98
N LYS A 102 10.56 -21.69 -9.34
CA LYS A 102 9.47 -21.62 -8.36
C LYS A 102 9.84 -20.73 -7.17
N ARG A 103 11.06 -20.87 -6.62
CA ARG A 103 11.57 -20.01 -5.54
C ARG A 103 11.50 -18.54 -5.93
N ASP A 104 11.94 -18.21 -7.13
CA ASP A 104 11.97 -16.82 -7.59
C ASP A 104 10.56 -16.25 -7.82
N VAL A 105 9.63 -17.07 -8.31
CA VAL A 105 8.21 -16.70 -8.41
C VAL A 105 7.61 -16.49 -7.01
N THR A 106 7.86 -17.39 -6.06
CA THR A 106 7.39 -17.26 -4.67
C THR A 106 7.97 -16.03 -4.00
N ARG A 107 9.25 -15.71 -4.24
CA ARG A 107 9.89 -14.48 -3.73
C ARG A 107 9.18 -13.21 -4.23
N ARG A 108 8.85 -13.17 -5.52
CA ARG A 108 8.09 -12.04 -6.10
C ARG A 108 6.67 -11.98 -5.54
N PHE A 109 6.03 -13.12 -5.31
CA PHE A 109 4.72 -13.19 -4.70
C PHE A 109 4.72 -12.65 -3.26
N LEU A 110 5.68 -13.07 -2.43
CA LEU A 110 5.88 -12.54 -1.07
C LEU A 110 6.05 -11.01 -1.07
N ARG A 111 6.90 -10.49 -1.98
CA ARG A 111 7.06 -9.04 -2.13
C ARG A 111 5.74 -8.35 -2.50
N ALA A 112 4.99 -8.90 -3.44
CA ALA A 112 3.70 -8.33 -3.83
C ALA A 112 2.70 -8.30 -2.66
N ILE A 113 2.69 -9.33 -1.80
CA ILE A 113 1.86 -9.34 -0.59
C ILE A 113 2.27 -8.21 0.36
N GLN A 114 3.57 -8.02 0.56
CA GLN A 114 4.10 -6.96 1.42
C GLN A 114 3.77 -5.57 0.89
N GLU A 115 3.92 -5.34 -0.41
CA GLU A 115 3.57 -4.08 -1.08
C GLU A 115 2.06 -3.78 -0.91
N GLU A 116 1.19 -4.78 -1.10
CA GLU A 116 -0.25 -4.63 -0.89
C GLU A 116 -0.59 -4.32 0.58
N GLN A 117 0.03 -5.03 1.54
CA GLN A 117 -0.17 -4.75 2.98
C GLN A 117 0.30 -3.34 3.36
N GLU A 118 1.43 -2.91 2.80
CA GLU A 118 1.95 -1.57 3.02
C GLU A 118 1.05 -0.51 2.39
N GLN A 119 0.52 -0.74 1.19
CA GLN A 119 -0.43 0.14 0.53
C GLN A 119 -1.71 0.32 1.35
N ARG A 120 -2.20 -0.75 2.00
CA ARG A 120 -3.35 -0.69 2.91
C ARG A 120 -3.04 0.07 4.19
N ARG A 121 -1.88 -0.19 4.80
CA ARG A 121 -1.44 0.52 6.02
C ARG A 121 -1.23 2.03 5.77
N ASN A 122 -0.70 2.36 4.61
CA ASN A 122 -0.44 3.74 4.19
C ASN A 122 -1.68 4.42 3.60
N ASN A 123 -2.83 3.75 3.53
CA ASN A 123 -4.05 4.33 2.99
C ASN A 123 -4.47 5.56 3.84
N PRO A 124 -4.45 6.78 3.26
CA PRO A 124 -4.74 7.99 4.00
C PRO A 124 -6.17 7.99 4.55
N ALA A 125 -7.13 7.39 3.85
CA ALA A 125 -8.51 7.34 4.31
C ALA A 125 -8.63 6.51 5.61
N ILE A 126 -7.91 5.38 5.71
CA ILE A 126 -7.87 4.56 6.91
C ILE A 126 -7.15 5.29 8.04
N ARG A 127 -6.03 5.97 7.73
CA ARG A 127 -5.29 6.77 8.72
C ARG A 127 -6.09 7.94 9.27
N HIS A 128 -6.80 8.68 8.41
CA HIS A 128 -7.69 9.76 8.82
C HIS A 128 -8.87 9.22 9.65
N ALA A 129 -9.52 8.14 9.21
CA ALA A 129 -10.60 7.52 9.95
C ALA A 129 -10.15 7.04 11.34
N ALA A 130 -9.00 6.37 11.43
CA ALA A 130 -8.43 5.95 12.70
C ALA A 130 -8.07 7.16 13.59
N GLY A 131 -7.43 8.17 13.01
CA GLY A 131 -7.03 9.41 13.69
C GLY A 131 -8.21 10.22 14.22
N GLU A 132 -9.35 10.21 13.55
CA GLU A 132 -10.56 10.89 14.00
C GLU A 132 -11.42 10.01 14.93
N SER A 133 -11.46 8.70 14.73
CA SER A 133 -12.33 7.79 15.49
C SER A 133 -11.97 7.73 16.98
N LEU A 134 -10.68 7.66 17.32
CA LEU A 134 -10.26 7.54 18.72
C LEU A 134 -10.56 8.83 19.52
N PRO A 135 -10.20 10.04 19.05
CA PRO A 135 -10.60 11.27 19.71
C PRO A 135 -12.12 11.47 19.73
N ARG A 136 -12.84 11.14 18.66
CA ARG A 136 -14.31 11.25 18.62
C ARG A 136 -14.98 10.34 19.65
N THR A 137 -14.57 9.08 19.71
CA THR A 137 -15.10 8.13 20.71
C THR A 137 -14.75 8.56 22.13
N PHE A 138 -13.54 9.07 22.37
CA PHE A 138 -13.18 9.62 23.67
C PHE A 138 -14.07 10.82 24.07
N LEU A 139 -14.26 11.78 23.16
CA LEU A 139 -15.13 12.94 23.41
C LEU A 139 -16.59 12.55 23.61
N GLU A 140 -17.07 11.56 22.87
CA GLU A 140 -18.42 11.01 23.03
C GLU A 140 -18.59 10.36 24.41
N VAL A 141 -17.65 9.53 24.83
CA VAL A 141 -17.65 8.93 26.18
C VAL A 141 -17.56 10.01 27.26
N ALA A 142 -16.68 11.01 27.10
CA ALA A 142 -16.52 12.11 28.05
C ALA A 142 -17.81 12.92 28.19
N ARG A 143 -18.48 13.23 27.08
CA ARG A 143 -19.78 13.91 27.08
C ARG A 143 -20.87 13.15 27.82
N HIS A 144 -20.84 11.82 27.79
CA HIS A 144 -21.79 10.99 28.54
C HIS A 144 -21.45 10.83 30.02
N ARG A 145 -20.20 11.07 30.43
CA ARG A 145 -19.72 10.85 31.81
C ARG A 145 -19.60 12.13 32.62
N LEU A 146 -19.43 13.27 31.97
CA LEU A 146 -19.31 14.57 32.61
C LEU A 146 -20.63 15.34 32.51
N PRO A 147 -21.00 16.14 33.53
CA PRO A 147 -22.03 17.15 33.39
C PRO A 147 -21.74 18.06 32.19
N GLY A 148 -22.76 18.39 31.39
CA GLY A 148 -22.60 19.13 30.13
C GLY A 148 -21.81 20.44 30.29
N ALA A 149 -22.12 21.24 31.33
CA ALA A 149 -21.42 22.48 31.62
C ALA A 149 -19.93 22.29 31.94
N THR A 150 -19.55 21.20 32.63
CA THR A 150 -18.13 20.93 32.93
C THR A 150 -17.39 20.40 31.71
N PHE A 151 -18.05 19.62 30.86
CA PHE A 151 -17.47 19.13 29.61
C PHE A 151 -17.20 20.30 28.65
N ASP A 152 -18.19 21.19 28.46
CA ASP A 152 -18.05 22.33 27.55
C ASP A 152 -16.98 23.31 28.03
N SER A 153 -16.87 23.56 29.34
CA SER A 153 -15.81 24.41 29.92
C SER A 153 -14.42 23.83 29.70
N LEU A 154 -14.23 22.52 29.95
CA LEU A 154 -12.94 21.86 29.75
C LEU A 154 -12.57 21.76 28.27
N LEU A 155 -13.56 21.54 27.39
CA LEU A 155 -13.33 21.52 25.95
C LEU A 155 -12.90 22.90 25.46
N GLN A 156 -13.57 23.96 25.91
CA GLN A 156 -13.20 25.33 25.56
C GLN A 156 -11.79 25.68 26.07
N GLU A 157 -11.47 25.33 27.32
CA GLU A 157 -10.13 25.52 27.88
C GLU A 157 -9.06 24.79 27.05
N ALA A 158 -9.27 23.51 26.73
CA ALA A 158 -8.35 22.72 25.93
C ALA A 158 -8.16 23.31 24.52
N LEU A 159 -9.23 23.76 23.86
CA LEU A 159 -9.14 24.40 22.54
C LEU A 159 -8.35 25.71 22.61
N THR A 160 -8.59 26.54 23.63
CA THR A 160 -7.81 27.79 23.82
C THR A 160 -6.33 27.52 24.10
N ALA A 161 -6.01 26.47 24.86
CA ALA A 161 -4.64 26.05 25.11
C ALA A 161 -3.95 25.55 23.82
N CYS A 162 -4.65 24.81 22.98
CA CYS A 162 -4.14 24.37 21.68
C CYS A 162 -3.86 25.55 20.73
N GLU A 163 -4.76 26.53 20.66
CA GLU A 163 -4.55 27.75 19.85
C GLU A 163 -3.32 28.53 20.31
N GLN A 164 -3.14 28.69 21.61
CA GLN A 164 -1.95 29.34 22.19
C GLN A 164 -0.67 28.56 21.89
N GLN A 165 -0.70 27.23 21.99
CA GLN A 165 0.44 26.37 21.69
C GLN A 165 0.79 26.38 20.20
N GLN A 166 -0.20 26.48 19.33
CA GLN A 166 0.00 26.53 17.87
C GLN A 166 0.55 27.90 17.42
N ALA A 167 0.12 28.98 18.08
CA ALA A 167 0.72 30.31 17.91
C ALA A 167 2.19 30.33 18.36
N ALA A 168 2.49 29.79 19.55
CA ALA A 168 3.86 29.70 20.06
C ALA A 168 4.77 28.81 19.21
N ALA A 169 4.25 27.72 18.64
CA ALA A 169 4.99 26.86 17.72
C ALA A 169 5.30 27.56 16.38
N ALA A 170 4.35 28.34 15.83
CA ALA A 170 4.56 29.12 14.61
C ALA A 170 5.58 30.25 14.80
N GLU A 171 5.56 30.91 15.97
CA GLU A 171 6.56 31.93 16.34
C GLU A 171 7.95 31.30 16.49
N ALA A 172 8.07 30.13 17.12
CA ALA A 172 9.33 29.40 17.26
C ALA A 172 9.87 28.87 15.91
N GLU A 173 9.02 28.49 14.96
CA GLU A 173 9.44 28.14 13.60
C GLU A 173 9.90 29.37 12.81
N ALA A 174 9.23 30.51 12.94
CA ALA A 174 9.64 31.77 12.31
C ALA A 174 10.99 32.28 12.86
N GLU A 175 11.24 32.11 14.15
CA GLU A 175 12.51 32.51 14.80
C GLU A 175 13.68 31.58 14.40
N LYS A 176 13.40 30.29 14.15
CA LYS A 176 14.38 29.34 13.58
C LYS A 176 14.75 29.69 12.14
N VAL A 177 13.79 30.09 11.32
CA VAL A 177 14.06 30.53 9.93
C VAL A 177 14.81 31.87 9.90
N ALA A 178 14.56 32.77 10.86
CA ALA A 178 15.25 34.06 10.96
C ALA A 178 16.70 33.97 11.49
N THR A 179 17.04 32.90 12.23
CA THR A 179 18.40 32.67 12.76
C THR A 179 19.33 31.95 11.79
N GLU A 180 18.81 31.34 10.72
CA GLU A 180 19.59 31.01 9.53
C GLU A 180 19.90 32.29 8.73
N LYS A 181 20.84 33.10 9.26
CA LYS A 181 21.48 34.17 8.51
C LYS A 181 22.18 33.57 7.29
N VAL A 182 21.48 33.54 6.15
CA VAL A 182 22.10 33.36 4.84
C VAL A 182 23.13 34.46 4.67
N VAL A 183 24.40 34.13 4.87
CA VAL A 183 25.52 34.99 4.48
C VAL A 183 25.51 35.01 2.95
N PRO A 184 25.25 36.15 2.29
CA PRO A 184 25.42 36.22 0.86
C PRO A 184 26.91 36.02 0.57
N ILE A 185 27.24 34.92 -0.11
CA ILE A 185 28.59 34.71 -0.65
C ILE A 185 28.82 35.86 -1.62
N ARG A 186 29.68 36.82 -1.24
CA ARG A 186 30.22 37.81 -2.17
C ARG A 186 31.03 37.04 -3.20
N SER A 187 30.50 36.96 -4.41
CA SER A 187 31.19 36.45 -5.59
C SER A 187 32.22 37.48 -6.05
N ASP A 188 33.33 37.59 -5.32
CA ASP A 188 34.52 38.28 -5.81
C ASP A 188 35.29 37.29 -6.68
N SER A 189 35.12 37.45 -7.99
CA SER A 189 35.85 36.73 -9.02
C SER A 189 37.29 37.23 -9.06
N ASP A 190 38.19 36.58 -8.30
CA ASP A 190 39.63 36.67 -8.52
C ASP A 190 40.14 35.32 -9.02
N SER A 191 40.36 35.26 -10.33
CA SER A 191 40.83 34.09 -11.07
C SER A 191 42.29 33.78 -10.72
N LEU A 192 42.54 32.67 -10.04
CA LEU A 192 43.88 32.10 -9.93
C LEU A 192 44.20 31.23 -11.16
N PRO A 193 45.41 31.33 -11.74
CA PRO A 193 45.75 30.58 -12.94
C PRO A 193 45.98 29.10 -12.59
N VAL A 194 45.09 28.24 -13.11
CA VAL A 194 45.25 26.78 -13.09
C VAL A 194 46.36 26.41 -14.08
N VAL A 195 47.53 26.06 -13.56
CA VAL A 195 48.62 25.47 -14.35
C VAL A 195 48.35 23.98 -14.49
N VAL A 196 47.83 23.57 -15.64
CA VAL A 196 47.79 22.15 -16.05
C VAL A 196 49.10 21.82 -16.72
N SER A 197 49.96 21.06 -16.05
CA SER A 197 51.12 20.43 -16.68
C SER A 197 50.67 19.16 -17.41
N PRO A 198 50.81 19.05 -18.74
CA PRO A 198 50.60 17.79 -19.44
C PRO A 198 51.85 16.92 -19.29
N ALA A 199 51.67 15.63 -18.98
CA ALA A 199 52.72 14.64 -19.09
C ALA A 199 52.27 13.48 -20.02
N PRO A 200 53.20 12.95 -20.84
CA PRO A 200 52.90 12.34 -22.13
C PRO A 200 52.55 10.85 -22.08
N GLU A 201 51.82 10.41 -23.11
CA GLU A 201 51.67 9.00 -23.48
C GLU A 201 53.01 8.41 -23.95
N SER A 202 53.34 7.22 -23.45
CA SER A 202 54.10 6.24 -24.23
C SER A 202 53.71 4.83 -23.81
N VAL A 203 52.84 4.24 -24.62
CA VAL A 203 52.59 2.79 -24.73
C VAL A 203 53.87 2.13 -25.23
N SER A 204 54.28 0.98 -24.69
CA SER A 204 54.66 -0.24 -25.45
C SER A 204 55.20 -1.36 -24.55
N GLU A 205 54.79 -2.57 -24.92
CA GLU A 205 55.07 -3.90 -24.38
C GLU A 205 56.56 -4.29 -24.33
N ALA A 206 56.91 -5.11 -23.33
CA ALA A 206 57.56 -6.43 -23.48
C ALA A 206 57.74 -7.10 -22.11
#